data_AF-A0A964XQR7-F1
#
_entry.id   AF-A0A964XQR7-F1
#
_cell.length_a   1.000
_cell.length_b   1.000
_cell.length_c   1.000
_cell.angle_alpha   90.00
_cell.angle_beta   90.00
_cell.angle_gamma   90.00
#
_symmetry.space_group_name_H-M   'P 1'
#
loop_
_entity.id
_entity.type
_entity.pdbx_description
1 polymer ?
#
loop_
_entity_poly.entity_id
_entity_poly.type
_entity_poly.pdbx_seq_one_letter_code
_entity_poly.pdbx_strand_id
1 'polypeptide(L)' 'MTWSDEGYILGVNIYGENSSIISILSKDHGHHKGIIYGGTSSKLKKLI' A
#
# COMPACT_ATOMS: atom_id res chain seq x y z
N MET A 1 -13.92 -10.29 8.63
CA MET A 1 -13.05 -10.92 7.63
C MET A 1 -11.88 -10.00 7.42
N THR A 2 -10.88 -10.15 8.27
CA THR A 2 -9.68 -9.32 8.35
C THR A 2 -8.53 -10.29 8.49
N TRP A 3 -7.61 -10.27 7.53
CA TRP A 3 -6.43 -11.09 7.55
C TRP A 3 -5.21 -10.18 7.67
N SER A 4 -4.16 -10.69 8.28
CA SER A 4 -2.86 -10.04 8.39
C SER A 4 -1.85 -10.96 7.76
N ASP A 5 -0.96 -10.40 6.96
CA ASP A 5 0.07 -11.13 6.25
C ASP A 5 1.33 -10.29 6.15
N GLU A 6 2.46 -10.95 5.94
CA GLU A 6 3.73 -10.30 5.70
C GLU A 6 4.00 -10.26 4.19
N GLY A 7 4.34 -9.09 3.69
CA GLY A 7 4.52 -8.91 2.26
C GLY A 7 5.44 -7.75 1.92
N TYR A 8 5.80 -7.69 0.64
CA TYR A 8 6.62 -6.64 0.09
C TYR A 8 5.76 -5.62 -0.63
N ILE A 9 6.13 -4.35 -0.51
CA ILE A 9 5.53 -3.27 -1.30
C ILE A 9 6.15 -3.34 -2.70
N LEU A 10 5.33 -3.62 -3.70
CA LEU A 10 5.75 -3.64 -5.10
C LEU A 10 5.75 -2.25 -5.72
N GLY A 11 4.89 -1.36 -5.22
CA GLY A 11 4.83 0.01 -5.69
C GLY A 11 3.68 0.79 -5.07
N VAL A 12 3.83 2.11 -5.09
CA VAL A 12 2.83 3.06 -4.62
C VAL A 12 2.55 4.07 -5.72
N ASN A 13 1.27 4.24 -6.03
CA ASN A 13 0.77 5.19 -7.02
C ASN A 13 -0.04 6.26 -6.29
N ILE A 14 0.36 7.51 -6.38
CA ILE A 14 -0.39 8.61 -5.76
C ILE A 14 -1.70 8.79 -6.53
N TYR A 15 -2.81 8.70 -5.82
CA TYR A 15 -4.14 8.78 -6.40
C TYR A 15 -4.94 9.88 -5.70
N GLY A 16 -5.08 11.04 -6.34
CA GLY A 16 -5.75 12.21 -5.76
C GLY A 16 -4.88 12.99 -4.78
N GLU A 17 -5.48 13.96 -4.07
CA GLU A 17 -4.74 14.84 -3.16
C GLU A 17 -4.26 14.14 -1.88
N ASN A 18 -5.05 13.18 -1.38
CA ASN A 18 -4.80 12.60 -0.05
C ASN A 18 -4.83 11.08 -0.03
N SER A 19 -4.78 10.42 -1.19
CA SER A 19 -4.80 8.96 -1.27
C SER A 19 -3.67 8.42 -2.14
N SER A 20 -3.28 7.19 -1.86
CA SER A 20 -2.33 6.45 -2.68
C SER A 20 -2.81 5.01 -2.83
N ILE A 21 -2.69 4.46 -4.03
CA ILE A 21 -2.92 3.05 -4.30
C ILE A 21 -1.61 2.31 -4.09
N ILE A 22 -1.59 1.34 -3.19
CA ILE A 22 -0.44 0.47 -2.94
C ILE A 22 -0.65 -0.89 -3.57
N SER A 23 0.42 -1.44 -4.13
CA SER A 23 0.47 -2.83 -4.59
C SER A 23 1.41 -3.59 -3.65
N ILE A 24 0.93 -4.69 -3.08
CA ILE A 24 1.68 -5.56 -2.18
C ILE A 24 1.73 -6.98 -2.72
N LEU A 25 2.84 -7.66 -2.49
CA LEU A 25 2.97 -9.09 -2.69
C LEU A 25 3.04 -9.76 -1.32
N SER A 26 1.95 -10.40 -0.94
CA SER A 26 1.86 -11.24 0.25
C SER A 26 2.35 -12.64 -0.07
N LYS A 27 2.91 -13.33 0.92
CA LYS A 27 3.36 -14.72 0.76
C LYS A 27 2.19 -15.69 0.60
N ASP A 28 1.17 -15.55 1.44
CA ASP A 28 0.06 -16.50 1.51
C ASP A 28 -1.09 -16.12 0.57
N HIS A 29 -1.23 -14.83 0.27
CA HIS A 29 -2.34 -14.30 -0.53
C HIS A 29 -1.89 -13.83 -1.93
N GLY A 30 -0.59 -13.67 -2.17
CA GLY A 30 -0.08 -13.22 -3.47
C GLY A 30 -0.31 -11.73 -3.71
N HIS A 31 -0.48 -11.33 -4.98
CA HIS A 31 -0.53 -9.92 -5.36
C HIS A 31 -1.88 -9.27 -5.01
N HIS A 32 -1.82 -8.24 -4.17
CA HIS A 32 -2.97 -7.50 -3.69
C HIS A 32 -2.78 -6.00 -3.90
N LYS A 33 -3.87 -5.28 -4.20
CA LYS A 33 -3.87 -3.82 -4.31
C LYS A 33 -4.85 -3.22 -3.32
N GLY A 34 -4.45 -2.14 -2.67
CA GLY A 34 -5.25 -1.44 -1.67
C GLY A 34 -5.15 0.07 -1.82
N ILE A 35 -6.14 0.79 -1.31
CA ILE A 35 -6.08 2.24 -1.18
C ILE A 35 -5.66 2.62 0.23
N ILE A 36 -4.69 3.53 0.33
CA ILE A 36 -4.26 4.14 1.57
C ILE A 36 -4.75 5.59 1.55
N TYR A 37 -5.58 5.92 2.53
CA TYR A 37 -5.94 7.30 2.82
C TYR A 37 -4.84 7.94 3.67
N GLY A 38 -4.41 9.15 3.33
CA GLY A 38 -3.23 9.84 3.89
C GLY A 38 -1.90 9.47 3.23
N GLY A 39 -1.94 8.75 2.09
CA GLY A 39 -0.76 8.21 1.41
C GLY A 39 0.19 9.23 0.77
N THR A 40 -0.24 10.48 0.63
CA THR A 40 0.57 11.60 0.11
C THR A 40 1.39 12.29 1.19
N SER A 41 1.19 11.96 2.48
CA SER A 41 1.97 12.55 3.56
C SER A 41 3.45 12.14 3.45
N SER A 42 4.35 13.10 3.68
CA SER A 42 5.81 12.94 3.64
C SER A 42 6.33 11.75 4.47
N LYS A 43 5.56 11.31 5.47
CA LYS A 43 5.89 10.16 6.31
C LYS A 43 5.77 8.83 5.57
N LEU A 44 4.74 8.66 4.73
CA LEU A 44 4.60 7.46 3.89
C LEU A 44 5.64 7.46 2.79
N LYS A 45 5.91 8.62 2.17
CA LYS A 45 6.98 8.77 1.17
C LYS A 45 8.40 8.46 1.68
N LYS A 46 8.60 8.40 3.01
CA LYS A 46 9.87 8.02 3.65
C LYS A 46 9.95 6.53 3.99
N LEU A 47 8.80 5.84 4.02
CA LEU A 47 8.68 4.42 4.35
C LEU A 47 8.62 3.53 3.10
N ILE A 48 8.21 4.11 1.96
CA ILE A 48 8.24 3.51 0.62
C ILE A 48 9.56 3.89 -0.03
#